data_AF-M3IE99-F1
#
_entry.id   AF-M3IE99-F1
#
_cell.length_a   1.000
_cell.length_b   1.000
_cell.length_c   1.000
_cell.angle_alpha   90.00
_cell.angle_beta   90.00
_cell.angle_gamma   90.00
#
_symmetry.space_group_name_H-M   'P 1'
#
loop_
_entity.id
_entity.type
_entity.pdbx_description
1 polymer ?
#
loop_
_entity_poly.entity_id
_entity_poly.type
_entity_poly.pdbx_seq_one_letter_code
_entity_poly.pdbx_strand_id
1 'polypeptide(L)'
;MFSKSIKLFLYIRVVEFPKEKPPFPIDYKNGRISKWTNQEAQLCAVAICLEEMLDVKIQFGAIYHIQSKKRHDVEFSDSLRTLTIQTIEEIRKILRDKILPPPV
;
A
#
# COMPACT_ATOMS: atom_id res chain seq x y z
N MET A 1 10.32 -0.11 7.04
CA MET A 1 9.44 -0.12 8.22
C MET A 1 8.82 -1.51 8.34
N PHE A 2 8.86 -2.16 9.51
CA PHE A 2 8.37 -3.54 9.73
C PHE A 2 7.02 -3.53 10.44
N SER A 3 5.97 -4.01 9.79
CA SER A 3 4.70 -4.30 10.49
C SER A 3 4.74 -5.69 11.10
N LYS A 4 4.21 -5.83 12.32
CA LYS A 4 4.13 -7.14 13.00
C LYS A 4 2.98 -7.98 12.46
N SER A 5 1.85 -7.39 12.06
CA SER A 5 0.70 -8.16 11.56
C SER A 5 0.92 -8.63 10.12
N ILE A 6 1.46 -7.76 9.25
CA ILE A 6 1.77 -8.14 7.87
C ILE A 6 3.23 -8.58 7.66
N LYS A 7 4.05 -8.69 8.72
CA LYS A 7 5.46 -9.19 8.73
C LYS A 7 6.25 -8.83 7.48
N LEU A 8 6.15 -7.57 7.03
CA LEU A 8 6.73 -7.10 5.78
C LEU A 8 7.54 -5.83 6.02
N PHE A 9 8.69 -5.73 5.35
CA PHE A 9 9.44 -4.49 5.25
C PHE A 9 8.96 -3.70 4.04
N LEU A 10 8.39 -2.52 4.27
CA LEU A 10 8.03 -1.58 3.21
C LEU A 10 8.97 -0.36 3.25
N TYR A 11 9.41 0.09 2.07
CA TYR A 11 10.07 1.38 1.88
C TYR A 11 8.99 2.41 1.56
N ILE A 12 8.70 3.25 2.54
CA ILE A 12 7.78 4.38 2.39
C ILE A 12 8.46 5.42 1.50
N ARG A 13 7.77 5.90 0.47
CA ARG A 13 8.31 6.96 -0.40
C ARG A 13 8.14 8.34 0.23
N VAL A 14 6.91 8.72 0.60
CA VAL A 14 6.62 9.99 1.30
C VAL A 14 5.37 9.81 2.17
N VAL A 15 5.37 10.40 3.37
CA VAL A 15 4.18 10.51 4.23
C VAL A 15 4.07 11.96 4.68
N GLU A 16 2.92 12.55 4.45
CA GLU A 16 2.60 13.87 4.99
C GLU A 16 2.02 13.72 6.40
N PHE A 17 2.45 14.58 7.32
CA PHE A 17 1.93 14.66 8.68
C PHE A 17 1.29 16.05 8.88
N PRO A 18 0.03 16.23 8.48
CA PRO A 18 -0.65 17.50 8.69
C PRO A 18 -0.87 17.71 10.19
N LYS A 19 -0.83 18.97 10.65
CA LYS A 19 -1.18 19.30 12.04
C LYS A 19 -2.59 18.80 12.34
N GLU A 20 -2.74 18.08 13.46
CA GLU A 20 -4.02 17.57 13.97
C GLU A 20 -4.77 16.60 13.01
N LYS A 21 -4.09 16.00 12.04
CA LYS A 21 -4.68 14.97 11.16
C LYS A 21 -3.85 13.69 11.17
N PRO A 22 -4.48 12.52 10.91
CA PRO A 22 -3.75 11.30 10.69
C PRO A 22 -2.73 11.43 9.54
N PRO A 23 -1.66 10.61 9.54
CA PRO A 23 -0.69 10.58 8.47
C PRO A 23 -1.35 10.31 7.12
N PHE A 24 -0.84 10.95 6.07
CA PHE A 24 -1.35 10.80 4.71
C PHE A 24 -0.25 10.21 3.81
N PRO A 25 -0.31 8.89 3.50
CA PRO A 25 0.72 8.23 2.71
C PRO A 25 0.60 8.59 1.23
N ILE A 26 1.74 8.87 0.60
CA ILE A 26 1.83 9.21 -0.83
C ILE A 26 2.85 8.30 -1.52
N ASP A 27 2.39 7.60 -2.58
CA ASP A 27 3.26 6.80 -3.44
C ASP A 27 3.56 7.53 -4.76
N TYR A 28 4.82 7.92 -4.93
CA TYR A 28 5.32 8.56 -6.14
C TYR A 28 5.74 7.50 -7.16
N LYS A 29 5.10 7.45 -8.33
CA LYS A 29 5.46 6.51 -9.40
C LYS A 29 6.20 7.24 -10.53
N ASN A 30 7.40 6.76 -10.82
CA ASN A 30 8.17 7.08 -12.02
C ASN A 30 7.86 6.04 -13.11
N GLY A 31 6.96 6.37 -14.04
CA GLY A 31 6.60 5.50 -15.17
C GLY A 31 5.20 5.76 -15.74
N ARG A 32 4.89 5.13 -16.89
CA ARG A 32 3.60 5.22 -17.59
C ARG A 32 2.49 4.66 -16.67
N ILE A 33 1.33 5.31 -16.66
CA ILE A 33 0.17 4.87 -15.87
C ILE A 33 -0.18 3.43 -16.27
N SER A 34 -0.09 2.51 -15.32
CA SER A 34 -0.59 1.14 -15.46
C SER A 34 -1.93 1.08 -14.74
N LYS A 35 -3.00 0.65 -15.42
CA LYS A 35 -4.38 0.56 -14.88
C LYS A 35 -4.58 -0.55 -13.82
N TRP A 36 -3.51 -0.99 -13.17
CA TRP A 36 -3.57 -2.15 -12.28
C TRP A 36 -3.87 -1.70 -10.85
N THR A 37 -4.96 -2.21 -10.30
CA THR A 37 -5.41 -2.07 -8.90
C THR A 37 -4.34 -2.45 -7.86
N ASN A 38 -3.28 -3.15 -8.28
CA ASN A 38 -2.12 -3.50 -7.46
C ASN A 38 -1.46 -2.30 -6.77
N GLN A 39 -1.52 -1.09 -7.36
CA GLN A 39 -0.90 0.09 -6.78
C GLN A 39 -1.67 0.58 -5.54
N GLU A 40 -2.99 0.43 -5.54
CA GLU A 40 -3.85 0.80 -4.40
C GLU A 40 -3.63 -0.16 -3.24
N ALA A 41 -3.55 -1.48 -3.52
CA ALA A 41 -3.24 -2.48 -2.50
C ALA A 41 -1.84 -2.28 -1.89
N GLN A 42 -0.85 -1.91 -2.71
CA GLN A 42 0.49 -1.56 -2.22
C GLN A 42 0.45 -0.36 -1.26
N LEU A 43 -0.26 0.70 -1.65
CA LEU A 43 -0.39 1.89 -0.81
C LEU A 43 -1.18 1.61 0.47
N CYS A 44 -2.23 0.78 0.39
CA CYS A 44 -3.00 0.32 1.54
C CYS A 44 -2.14 -0.49 2.53
N ALA A 45 -1.23 -1.34 2.05
CA ALA A 45 -0.29 -2.06 2.90
C ALA A 45 0.60 -1.11 3.71
N VAL A 46 1.04 0.01 3.11
CA VAL A 46 1.79 1.06 3.81
C VAL A 46 0.93 1.74 4.87
N ALA A 47 -0.33 2.04 4.56
CA ALA A 47 -1.26 2.63 5.53
C ALA A 47 -1.45 1.72 6.75
N ILE A 48 -1.70 0.41 6.54
CA ILE A 48 -1.82 -0.57 7.63
C ILE A 48 -0.56 -0.59 8.51
N CYS A 49 0.64 -0.56 7.91
CA CYS A 49 1.88 -0.48 8.67
C CYS A 49 1.99 0.81 9.52
N LEU A 50 1.56 1.94 8.98
CA LEU A 50 1.60 3.23 9.67
C LEU A 50 0.58 3.29 10.82
N GLU A 51 -0.63 2.78 10.58
CA GLU A 51 -1.67 2.66 11.60
C GLU A 51 -1.17 1.86 12.80
N GLU A 52 -0.54 0.69 12.56
CA GLU A 52 0.03 -0.14 13.63
C GLU A 52 1.16 0.54 14.41
N MET A 53 1.97 1.35 13.74
CA MET A 53 3.15 1.96 14.36
C MET A 53 2.83 3.23 15.13
N LEU A 54 1.78 3.94 14.72
CA LEU A 54 1.43 5.24 15.26
C LEU A 54 0.14 5.21 16.08
N ASP A 55 -0.55 4.06 16.13
CA ASP A 55 -1.84 3.87 16.81
C ASP A 55 -2.90 4.87 16.34
N VAL A 56 -3.00 5.03 15.01
CA VAL A 56 -3.92 5.95 14.34
C VAL A 56 -4.72 5.22 13.26
N LYS A 57 -5.84 5.80 12.85
CA LYS A 57 -6.61 5.33 11.67
C LYS A 57 -6.30 6.22 10.47
N ILE A 58 -5.93 5.60 9.35
CA ILE A 58 -5.65 6.24 8.07
C ILE A 58 -6.71 5.76 7.07
N GLN A 59 -7.55 6.69 6.60
CA GLN A 59 -8.65 6.37 5.69
C GLN A 59 -8.30 6.62 4.21
N PHE A 60 -7.31 7.47 3.95
CA PHE A 60 -6.99 7.93 2.61
C PHE A 60 -5.48 8.04 2.39
N GLY A 61 -5.08 7.93 1.14
CA GLY A 61 -3.74 8.25 0.65
C GLY A 61 -3.80 8.72 -0.80
N ALA A 62 -2.64 8.92 -1.42
CA ALA A 62 -2.58 9.29 -2.83
C ALA A 62 -1.47 8.58 -3.59
N ILE A 63 -1.72 8.35 -4.87
CA ILE A 63 -0.71 7.93 -5.85
C ILE A 63 -0.44 9.12 -6.77
N TYR A 64 0.83 9.49 -6.90
CA TYR A 64 1.26 10.59 -7.77
C TYR A 64 2.13 10.07 -8.91
N HIS A 65 1.67 10.25 -10.14
CA HIS A 65 2.42 9.91 -11.34
C HIS A 65 3.21 11.12 -11.83
N ILE A 66 4.53 11.07 -11.70
CA ILE A 66 5.40 12.23 -12.00
C ILE A 66 5.37 12.60 -13.49
N GLN A 67 5.37 11.61 -14.40
CA GLN A 67 5.39 11.85 -15.84
C GLN A 67 4.10 12.50 -16.35
N SER A 68 2.94 12.06 -15.87
CA SER A 68 1.64 12.59 -16.28
C SER A 68 1.15 13.74 -15.39
N LYS A 69 1.87 14.03 -14.29
CA LYS A 69 1.47 14.96 -13.22
C LYS A 69 0.06 14.69 -12.66
N LYS A 70 -0.39 13.44 -12.74
CA LYS A 70 -1.73 13.05 -12.26
C LYS A 70 -1.64 12.52 -10.83
N ARG A 71 -2.58 12.99 -10.01
CA ARG A 71 -2.85 12.49 -8.67
C ARG A 71 -4.10 11.63 -8.71
N HIS A 72 -4.04 10.48 -8.05
CA HIS A 72 -5.16 9.58 -7.81
C HIS A 72 -5.30 9.40 -6.30
N ASP A 73 -6.40 9.90 -5.74
CA ASP A 73 -6.69 9.69 -4.32
C ASP A 73 -7.28 8.29 -4.12
N VAL A 74 -6.82 7.61 -3.07
CA VAL A 74 -7.19 6.24 -2.77
C VAL A 74 -7.87 6.21 -1.40
N GLU A 75 -9.09 5.70 -1.37
CA GLU A 75 -9.79 5.36 -0.13
C GLU A 75 -9.41 3.95 0.31
N PHE A 76 -8.97 3.79 1.56
CA PHE A 76 -8.64 2.49 2.16
C PHE A 76 -9.89 1.81 2.72
N SER A 77 -10.80 1.48 1.80
CA SER A 77 -12.04 0.76 2.10
C SER A 77 -11.78 -0.64 2.66
N ASP A 78 -12.79 -1.22 3.32
CA ASP A 78 -12.68 -2.57 3.90
C ASP A 78 -12.42 -3.63 2.83
N SER A 79 -12.95 -3.45 1.61
CA SER A 79 -12.69 -4.35 0.48
C SER A 79 -11.24 -4.26 0.01
N LEU A 80 -10.67 -3.05 -0.09
CA LEU A 80 -9.27 -2.85 -0.46
C LEU A 80 -8.32 -3.40 0.61
N ARG A 81 -8.65 -3.21 1.89
CA ARG A 81 -7.90 -3.77 3.03
C ARG A 81 -7.91 -5.30 3.00
N THR A 82 -9.08 -5.89 2.76
CA THR A 82 -9.24 -7.34 2.64
C THR A 82 -8.40 -7.89 1.50
N LEU A 83 -8.50 -7.29 0.31
CA LEU A 83 -7.70 -7.66 -0.87
C LEU A 83 -6.19 -7.56 -0.57
N THR A 84 -5.78 -6.49 0.09
CA THR A 84 -4.37 -6.25 0.46
C THR A 84 -3.85 -7.35 1.38
N ILE A 85 -4.58 -7.69 2.43
CA ILE A 85 -4.18 -8.73 3.39
C ILE A 85 -4.12 -10.10 2.70
N GLN A 86 -5.13 -10.44 1.89
CA GLN A 86 -5.17 -11.70 1.12
C GLN A 86 -3.96 -11.80 0.17
N THR A 87 -3.69 -10.74 -0.59
CA THR A 87 -2.56 -10.68 -1.52
C THR A 87 -1.23 -10.89 -0.80
N ILE A 88 -1.06 -10.28 0.37
CA ILE A 88 0.16 -10.46 1.18
C ILE A 88 0.29 -11.91 1.65
N GLU A 89 -0.80 -12.54 2.12
CA GLU A 89 -0.76 -13.95 2.54
C GLU A 89 -0.45 -14.91 1.39
N GLU A 90 -1.00 -14.67 0.20
CA GLU A 90 -0.70 -15.44 -1.01
C GLU A 90 0.77 -15.31 -1.41
N ILE A 91 1.29 -14.09 -1.47
CA ILE A 91 2.71 -13.83 -1.75
C ILE A 91 3.59 -14.54 -0.73
N ARG A 92 3.25 -14.50 0.56
CA ARG A 92 4.00 -15.20 1.60
C ARG A 92 3.95 -16.71 1.43
N LYS A 93 2.80 -17.27 1.03
CA LYS A 93 2.68 -18.70 0.73
C LYS A 93 3.60 -19.09 -0.42
N ILE A 94 3.58 -18.33 -1.52
CA ILE A 94 4.46 -18.54 -2.68
C ILE A 94 5.94 -18.47 -2.27
N LEU A 95 6.34 -17.47 -1.47
CA LEU A 95 7.72 -17.31 -1.01
C LEU A 95 8.19 -18.46 -0.10
N ARG A 96 7.30 -19.01 0.74
CA ARG A 96 7.60 -20.17 1.60
C ARG A 96 7.71 -21.46 0.79
N ASP A 97 6.74 -21.69 -0.09
CA ASP A 97 6.60 -22.96 -0.80
C ASP A 97 7.50 -23.03 -2.06
N LYS A 98 8.04 -21.88 -2.52
CA LYS A 98 8.79 -21.71 -3.79
C LYS A 98 8.04 -22.16 -5.05
N ILE A 99 6.73 -22.37 -4.94
CA ILE A 99 5.86 -22.73 -6.06
C ILE A 99 5.25 -21.44 -6.58
N LEU A 100 5.67 -21.03 -7.78
CA LEU A 100 5.07 -19.90 -8.46
C LEU A 100 3.67 -20.29 -8.95
N PRO A 101 2.69 -19.36 -8.90
CA PRO A 101 1.40 -19.60 -9.53
C PRO A 101 1.59 -19.84 -11.03
N PRO A 102 0.71 -20.65 -11.66
CA PRO A 102 0.79 -20.87 -13.10
C PRO A 102 0.72 -19.53 -13.85
N PRO A 103 1.42 -19.39 -14.98
CA PRO A 103 1.37 -18.18 -15.79
C PRO A 103 -0.08 -17.89 -16.22
N VAL A 104 -0.46 -16.63 -16.14
CA VAL A 104 -1.72 -16.06 -16.67
C VAL A 104 -1.51 -15.54 -18.09
#